data_AF-A0A3E1R6C8-F1
#
_entry.id   AF-A0A3E1R6C8-F1
#
_cell.length_a   1.000
_cell.length_b   1.000
_cell.length_c   1.000
_cell.angle_alpha   90.00
_cell.angle_beta   90.00
_cell.angle_gamma   90.00
#
_symmetry.space_group_name_H-M   'P 1'
#
loop_
_entity.id
_entity.type
_entity.pdbx_description
1 polymer ?
#
loop_
_entity_poly.entity_id
_entity_poly.type
_entity_poly.pdbx_seq_one_letter_code
_entity_poly.pdbx_strand_id
1 'polypeptide(L)' 'MKALITHAGDFIRQVELKAIVPQPGSFHLQFSSQLTSARNPEEWQRNFGLILTREELGVLRDLIGAAL' A
#
# COMPACT_ATOMS: atom_id res chain seq x y z
N MET A 1 7.46 6.94 -0.08
CA MET A 1 6.22 7.73 -0.25
C MET A 1 5.07 6.96 0.36
N LYS A 2 4.13 7.62 1.06
CA LYS A 2 2.92 7.01 1.62
C LYS A 2 1.69 7.64 0.96
N ALA A 3 0.67 6.86 0.66
CA ALA A 3 -0.58 7.33 0.06
C ALA A 3 -1.78 6.57 0.65
N LEU A 4 -2.88 7.28 0.90
CA LEU A 4 -4.15 6.68 1.32
C LEU A 4 -4.89 6.19 0.07
N ILE A 5 -5.28 4.92 0.06
CA ILE A 5 -5.94 4.29 -1.10
C ILE A 5 -7.46 4.42 -0.98
N THR A 6 -8.00 4.14 0.22
CA THR A 6 -9.44 4.20 0.44
C THR A 6 -9.75 4.47 1.90
N HIS A 7 -10.89 5.11 2.10
CA HIS A 7 -11.51 5.37 3.39
C HIS A 7 -13.00 5.04 3.26
N ALA A 8 -13.46 4.01 3.97
CA ALA A 8 -14.83 3.54 3.93
C ALA A 8 -15.35 3.38 5.37
N GLY A 9 -16.08 4.38 5.85
CA GLY A 9 -16.54 4.42 7.24
C GLY A 9 -15.36 4.35 8.20
N ASP A 10 -15.33 3.30 9.02
CA ASP A 10 -14.29 3.05 10.04
C ASP A 10 -13.00 2.42 9.50
N PHE A 11 -12.96 2.08 8.21
CA PHE A 11 -11.85 1.37 7.59
C PHE A 11 -10.99 2.29 6.74
N ILE A 12 -9.70 2.34 7.04
CA ILE A 12 -8.68 3.08 6.28
C ILE A 12 -7.67 2.09 5.69
N ARG A 13 -7.35 2.24 4.41
CA ARG A 13 -6.24 1.53 3.76
C ARG A 13 -5.21 2.50 3.21
N GLN A 14 -3.96 2.25 3.54
CA GLN A 14 -2.81 3.03 3.09
C GLN A 14 -1.80 2.12 2.38
N VAL A 15 -1.04 2.70 1.46
CA VAL A 15 0.12 2.08 0.85
C VAL A 15 1.38 2.90 1.09
N GLU A 16 2.49 2.20 1.30
CA GLU A 16 3.81 2.77 1.36
C GLU A 16 4.69 2.18 0.25
N LEU A 17 5.36 3.05 -0.51
CA LEU A 17 6.33 2.68 -1.53
C LEU A 17 7.73 3.15 -1.12
N LYS A 18 8.70 2.24 -1.13
CA LYS A 18 10.12 2.50 -0.83
C LYS A 18 11.00 1.93 -1.93
N ALA A 19 11.94 2.72 -2.46
CA ALA A 19 12.94 2.21 -3.39
C ALA A 19 13.87 1.23 -2.67
N ILE A 20 14.27 0.14 -3.35
CA ILE A 20 15.23 -0.84 -2.83
C ILE A 20 16.61 -0.46 -3.37
N VAL A 21 17.41 0.23 -2.56
CA VAL A 21 18.75 0.71 -2.94
C VAL A 21 19.66 -0.40 -3.53
N PRO A 22 19.76 -1.61 -2.94
CA PRO A 22 20.62 -2.66 -3.49
C PRO A 22 20.08 -3.31 -4.78
N GLN A 23 18.84 -3.01 -5.20
CA GLN A 23 18.22 -3.56 -6.41
C GLN A 23 17.63 -2.42 -7.25
N PRO A 24 18.47 -1.71 -8.04
CA PRO A 24 18.03 -0.57 -8.83
C PRO A 24 16.83 -0.90 -9.72
N GLY A 25 15.85 0.00 -9.77
CA GLY A 25 14.61 -0.21 -10.53
C GLY A 25 13.56 -1.07 -9.82
N SER A 26 13.84 -1.55 -8.60
CA SER A 26 12.90 -2.29 -7.77
C SER A 26 12.40 -1.47 -6.58
N PHE A 27 11.17 -1.72 -6.18
CA PHE A 27 10.47 -1.01 -5.13
C PHE A 27 9.78 -1.99 -4.20
N HIS A 28 9.88 -1.74 -2.90
CA HIS A 28 9.07 -2.41 -1.89
C HIS A 28 7.77 -1.62 -1.71
N LEU A 29 6.65 -2.29 -1.95
CA LEU A 29 5.30 -1.79 -1.77
C LEU A 29 4.65 -2.51 -0.58
N GLN A 30 4.21 -1.76 0.42
CA GLN A 30 3.57 -2.28 1.63
C GLN A 30 2.15 -1.75 1.74
N PHE A 31 1.17 -2.64 1.82
CA PHE A 31 -0.21 -2.28 2.15
C PHE A 31 -0.44 -2.45 3.65
N SER A 32 -1.05 -1.43 4.23
CA SER A 32 -1.48 -1.46 5.62
C SER A 32 -2.92 -0.97 5.73
N SER A 33 -3.62 -1.47 6.73
CA SER A 33 -4.96 -0.99 7.06
C SER A 33 -5.09 -0.69 8.54
N GLN A 34 -6.04 0.18 8.83
CA GLN A 34 -6.42 0.58 10.16
C GLN A 34 -7.94 0.50 10.24
N LEU A 35 -8.45 -0.05 11.33
CA LEU A 35 -9.87 -0.13 11.59
C LEU A 35 -10.12 0.57 12.93
N THR A 36 -10.84 1.69 12.91
CA THR A 36 -11.08 2.51 14.11
C THR A 36 -11.94 1.79 15.15
N SER A 37 -12.70 0.78 14.74
CA SER A 37 -13.49 -0.10 15.60
C SER A 37 -12.71 -1.32 16.13
N ALA A 38 -11.44 -1.50 15.74
CA ALA A 38 -10.62 -2.59 16.26
C ALA A 38 -10.29 -2.40 17.75
N ARG A 39 -9.87 -3.50 18.41
CA ARG A 39 -9.42 -3.48 19.80
C ARG A 39 -8.28 -2.47 20.05
N ASN A 40 -7.47 -2.19 19.03
CA ASN A 40 -6.43 -1.18 19.05
C ASN A 40 -6.57 -0.25 17.83
N PRO A 41 -7.39 0.80 17.93
CA PRO A 41 -7.76 1.66 16.79
C PRO A 41 -6.58 2.38 16.14
N GLU A 42 -5.50 2.64 16.89
CA GLU A 42 -4.33 3.38 16.41
C GLU A 42 -3.32 2.49 15.67
N GLU A 43 -3.51 1.17 15.72
CA GLU A 43 -2.55 0.22 15.16
C GLU A 43 -2.77 0.01 13.67
N TRP A 44 -1.69 0.20 12.91
CA TRP A 44 -1.65 -0.12 11.49
C TRP A 44 -1.27 -1.58 11.30
N GLN A 45 -2.21 -2.38 10.81
CA GLN A 45 -1.96 -3.77 10.47
C GLN A 45 -1.33 -3.87 9.08
N ARG A 46 -0.17 -4.53 9.02
CA ARG A 46 0.46 -4.88 7.74
C ARG A 46 -0.33 -6.01 7.10
N ASN A 47 -0.94 -5.74 5.94
CA ASN A 47 -1.71 -6.77 5.24
C ASN A 47 -0.80 -7.65 4.39
N PHE A 48 -0.06 -7.04 3.47
CA PHE A 48 0.90 -7.74 2.60
C PHE A 48 1.91 -6.76 2.00
N GLY A 49 3.02 -7.31 1.52
CA GLY A 49 4.09 -6.56 0.85
C GLY A 49 4.51 -7.23 -0.45
N LEU A 50 4.94 -6.43 -1.42
CA LEU A 50 5.42 -6.86 -2.72
C LEU A 50 6.74 -6.17 -3.05
N ILE A 51 7.61 -6.86 -3.77
CA ILE A 51 8.74 -6.25 -4.45
C ILE A 51 8.37 -6.19 -5.93
N LEU A 52 8.34 -4.99 -6.49
CA LEU A 52 7.93 -4.75 -7.87
C LEU A 52 9.03 -4.01 -8.60
N THR A 53 9.25 -4.38 -9.86
CA THR A 53 9.97 -3.54 -10.81
C THR A 53 9.18 -2.27 -11.12
N ARG A 54 9.85 -1.30 -11.76
CA ARG A 54 9.19 -0.07 -12.22
C ARG A 54 8.01 -0.34 -13.17
N GLU A 55 8.14 -1.34 -14.04
CA GLU A 55 7.10 -1.71 -15.03
C GLU A 55 5.89 -2.31 -14.33
N GLU A 56 6.09 -3.29 -13.44
CA GLU A 56 5.03 -3.91 -12.64
C GLU A 56 4.32 -2.89 -11.72
N LEU A 57 5.05 -1.93 -11.17
CA LEU A 57 4.47 -0.83 -10.41
C LEU A 57 3.53 0.03 -11.27
N GLY A 58 3.89 0.25 -12.54
CA GLY A 58 3.03 0.93 -13.51
C GLY A 58 1.75 0.16 -13.78
N VAL A 59 1.87 -1.15 -14.05
CA VAL A 59 0.71 -2.03 -14.25
C VAL A 59 -0.21 -2.04 -13.04
N LEU A 60 0.36 -2.12 -11.82
CA LEU A 60 -0.44 -2.10 -10.59
C LEU A 60 -1.19 -0.79 -10.41
N ARG A 61 -0.57 0.35 -10.70
CA ARG A 61 -1.24 1.66 -10.65
C ARG A 61 -2.46 1.67 -11.56
N ASP A 62 -2.31 1.16 -12.78
CA ASP A 62 -3.38 1.16 -13.78
C ASP A 62 -4.53 0.21 -13.36
N LEU A 63 -4.20 -0.96 -12.79
CA LEU A 63 -5.20 -1.88 -12.23
C LEU A 63 -5.97 -1.27 -11.05
N ILE A 64 -5.28 -0.58 -10.13
CA ILE A 64 -5.94 0.12 -9.01
C ILE A 64 -6.83 1.25 -9.55
N GLY A 65 -6.34 2.03 -10.51
CA GLY A 65 -7.11 3.13 -11.11
C GLY A 65 -8.34 2.67 -11.89
N ALA A 66 -8.37 1.45 -12.40
CA ALA A 66 -9.54 0.86 -13.05
C ALA A 66 -10.56 0.26 -12.05
N ALA A 67 -10.12 -0.08 -10.84
CA ALA A 67 -10.94 -0.74 -9.82
C ALA A 67 -11.60 0.22 -8.82
N LEU A 68 -11.11 1.47 -8.74
CA LEU A 68 -11.65 2.55 -7.90
C LEU A 68 -12.49 3.51 -8.74
#